data_AF-A0A0G1EY63-F1
#
_entry.id   AF-A0A0G1EY63-F1
#
_cell.length_a   1.000
_cell.length_b   1.000
_cell.length_c   1.000
_cell.angle_alpha   90.00
_cell.angle_beta   90.00
_cell.angle_gamma   90.00
#
_symmetry.space_group_name_H-M   'P 1'
#
loop_
_entity.id
_entity.type
_entity.pdbx_description
1 polymer ?
#
loop_
_entity_poly.entity_id
_entity_poly.type
_entity_poly.pdbx_seq_one_letter_code
_entity_poly.pdbx_strand_id
1 'polypeptide(L)' 'MYYVYCFRHRKTRKFYYGYTADLRRRAREHGPLWQLMYYEAYLAESDARLRERKLKDYGQARSRLKGRLRESLKVSAG' A
#
# COMPACT_ATOMS: atom_id res chain seq x y z
N MET A 1 3.77 1.10 16.52
CA MET A 1 3.74 0.24 15.32
C MET A 1 3.62 1.13 14.10
N TYR A 2 4.37 0.84 13.05
CA TYR A 2 4.44 1.63 11.83
C TYR A 2 4.00 0.77 10.65
N TYR A 3 3.25 1.35 9.72
CA TYR A 3 2.65 0.61 8.63
C TYR A 3 3.12 1.14 7.30
N VAL A 4 3.49 0.24 6.38
CA VAL A 4 3.61 0.54 4.95
C VAL A 4 2.40 -0.03 4.26
N TYR A 5 1.73 0.77 3.44
CA TYR A 5 0.47 0.39 2.81
C TYR A 5 0.47 0.62 1.31
N CYS A 6 -0.46 -0.06 0.65
CA CYS A 6 -0.75 0.05 -0.76
C CYS A 6 -2.26 0.26 -0.93
N PHE A 7 -2.67 1.44 -1.36
CA PHE A 7 -4.03 1.71 -1.80
C PHE A 7 -4.14 1.57 -3.33
N ARG A 8 -5.32 1.18 -3.81
CA ARG A 8 -5.65 1.23 -5.23
C ARG A 8 -6.91 2.05 -5.44
N HIS A 9 -6.84 3.04 -6.32
CA HIS A 9 -7.99 3.81 -6.71
C HIS A 9 -8.95 2.94 -7.52
N ARG A 10 -10.24 2.89 -7.13
CA ARG A 10 -11.23 1.98 -7.72
C ARG A 10 -11.45 2.23 -9.21
N LYS A 11 -11.57 3.50 -9.62
CA LYS A 11 -11.77 3.89 -11.04
C LYS A 11 -10.49 3.83 -11.88
N THR A 12 -9.49 4.65 -11.52
CA THR A 12 -8.26 4.81 -12.34
C THR A 12 -7.28 3.65 -12.22
N ARG A 13 -7.49 2.71 -11.29
CA ARG A 13 -6.59 1.60 -10.96
C ARG A 13 -5.18 2.04 -10.55
N LYS A 14 -4.96 3.34 -10.31
CA LYS A 14 -3.68 3.89 -9.83
C LYS A 14 -3.39 3.38 -8.43
N PHE A 15 -2.13 3.03 -8.21
CA PHE A 15 -1.65 2.63 -6.90
C PHE A 15 -1.06 3.82 -6.16
N TYR A 16 -1.29 3.85 -4.86
CA TYR A 16 -0.63 4.77 -3.93
C TYR A 16 0.10 3.95 -2.87
N TYR A 17 1.37 4.28 -2.63
CA TYR A 17 2.19 3.63 -1.61
C TYR A 17 2.60 4.68 -0.60
N GLY A 18 2.43 4.37 0.68
CA GLY A 18 2.78 5.28 1.75
C GLY A 18 3.13 4.56 3.04
N TYR A 19 3.56 5.33 4.03
CA TYR A 19 3.68 4.87 5.41
C TYR A 19 2.82 5.70 6.37
N THR A 20 2.50 5.15 7.55
CA THR A 20 1.78 5.84 8.62
C THR A 20 1.93 5.10 9.95
N ALA A 21 1.83 5.81 11.08
CA ALA A 21 1.68 5.18 12.40
C ALA A 21 0.21 4.81 12.70
N ASP A 22 -0.75 5.37 11.95
CA ASP A 22 -2.18 5.08 12.08
C ASP A 22 -2.78 4.80 10.70
N LEU A 23 -3.01 3.52 10.41
CA LEU A 23 -3.56 3.06 9.13
C LEU A 23 -5.06 3.38 8.99
N ARG A 24 -5.81 3.35 10.10
CA ARG A 24 -7.26 3.61 10.08
C ARG A 24 -7.53 5.07 9.77
N ARG A 25 -6.79 5.99 10.42
CA ARG A 25 -6.87 7.43 10.11
C ARG A 25 -6.51 7.70 8.65
N ARG A 26 -5.40 7.12 8.18
CA ARG A 26 -4.92 7.33 6.81
C ARG A 26 -5.90 6.82 5.74
N ALA A 27 -6.59 5.71 6.01
CA ALA A 27 -7.62 5.19 5.11
C ALA A 27 -8.82 6.16 4.99
N ARG A 28 -9.25 6.76 6.12
CA ARG A 28 -10.31 7.79 6.10
C ARG A 28 -9.91 9.03 5.30
N GLU A 29 -8.66 9.48 5.44
CA GLU A 29 -8.12 10.63 4.72
C GLU A 29 -8.09 10.44 3.18
N HIS A 30 -7.86 9.21 2.70
CA HIS A 30 -7.92 8.93 1.26
C HIS A 30 -9.36 8.94 0.70
N GLY A 31 -10.34 8.56 1.53
CA GLY A 31 -11.75 8.50 1.15
C GLY A 31 -12.15 7.22 0.39
N PRO A 32 -13.45 7.08 0.07
CA PRO A 32 -14.08 5.81 -0.32
C PRO A 32 -13.68 5.29 -1.72
N LEU A 33 -13.04 6.13 -2.54
CA LEU A 33 -12.56 5.74 -3.87
C LEU A 33 -11.23 4.98 -3.81
N TRP A 34 -10.57 4.95 -2.65
CA TRP A 34 -9.31 4.25 -2.45
C TRP A 34 -9.53 3.00 -1.61
N GLN A 35 -9.17 1.85 -2.18
CA GLN A 35 -9.29 0.56 -1.52
C GLN A 35 -7.93 0.16 -0.95
N LEU A 36 -7.90 -0.22 0.34
CA LEU A 36 -6.69 -0.80 0.94
C LEU A 36 -6.47 -2.19 0.36
N MET A 37 -5.37 -2.36 -0.38
CA MET A 37 -5.06 -3.63 -1.02
C MET A 37 -4.18 -4.50 -0.13
N TYR A 38 -3.29 -3.86 0.63
CA TYR A 38 -2.25 -4.53 1.41
C TYR A 38 -1.60 -3.56 2.40
N TYR A 39 -1.12 -4.09 3.52
CA TYR A 39 -0.21 -3.38 4.42
C TYR A 39 0.76 -4.34 5.10
N GLU A 40 1.91 -3.79 5.51
CA GLU A 40 2.92 -4.43 6.36
C GLU A 40 3.00 -3.64 7.67
N ALA A 41 3.26 -4.33 8.79
CA ALA A 41 3.47 -3.72 10.09
C ALA A 41 4.93 -3.90 10.52
N TYR A 42 5.51 -2.85 11.09
CA TYR A 42 6.90 -2.75 11.51
C TYR A 42 6.99 -2.17 12.92
N LEU A 43 7.84 -2.76 13.75
CA LEU A 43 8.07 -2.26 15.11
C LEU A 43 8.83 -0.94 15.09
N ALA A 44 9.89 -0.84 14.28
CA ALA A 44 10.70 0.36 14.11
C ALA A 44 10.25 1.23 12.93
N GLU A 45 10.26 2.55 13.10
CA GLU A 45 9.88 3.49 12.05
C GLU A 45 10.85 3.47 10.87
N SER A 46 12.14 3.31 11.16
CA SER A 46 13.22 3.25 10.17
C SER A 46 12.99 2.13 9.16
N ASP A 47 12.58 0.95 9.62
CA ASP A 47 12.29 -0.19 8.75
C ASP A 47 11.10 0.08 7.83
N ALA A 48 10.02 0.64 8.37
CA ALA A 48 8.85 1.04 7.58
C ALA A 48 9.22 2.08 6.51
N ARG A 49 10.00 3.10 6.88
CA ARG A 49 10.43 4.16 5.93
C ARG A 49 11.39 3.63 4.87
N LEU A 50 12.32 2.76 5.24
CA LEU A 50 13.21 2.10 4.28
C LEU A 50 12.40 1.26 3.29
N ARG A 51 11.41 0.52 3.78
CA ARG A 51 10.51 -0.28 2.95
C ARG A 51 9.68 0.58 2.01
N GLU A 52 9.09 1.66 2.50
CA GLU A 52 8.31 2.61 1.70
C GLU A 52 9.16 3.21 0.58
N ARG A 53 10.37 3.68 0.91
CA ARG A 53 11.34 4.20 -0.06
C ARG A 53 11.63 3.17 -1.15
N LYS A 54 11.90 1.91 -0.77
CA LYS A 54 12.12 0.83 -1.74
C LYS A 54 10.93 0.61 -2.69
N LEU A 55 9.69 0.78 -2.22
CA LEU A 55 8.49 0.68 -3.08
C LEU A 55 8.35 1.87 -4.04
N LYS A 56 8.73 3.07 -3.61
CA LYS A 56 8.64 4.28 -4.43
C LYS A 56 9.72 4.30 -5.52
N ASP A 57 10.95 3.95 -5.14
CA ASP A 57 12.11 4.13 -6.01
C ASP A 57 12.29 2.97 -7.01
N TYR A 58 11.97 1.74 -6.60
CA TYR A 58 12.26 0.55 -7.41
C TYR A 58 10.99 -0.07 -8.01
N GLY A 59 10.89 -0.03 -9.34
CA GLY A 59 9.81 -0.70 -10.09
C GLY A 59 9.70 -2.21 -9.81
N GLN A 60 10.84 -2.88 -9.63
CA GLN A 60 10.86 -4.31 -9.33
C GLN A 60 10.25 -4.64 -7.96
N ALA A 61 10.43 -3.76 -6.96
CA ALA A 61 9.79 -3.93 -5.65
C ALA A 61 8.26 -3.86 -5.75
N ARG A 62 7.73 -2.96 -6.60
CA ARG A 62 6.29 -2.88 -6.91
C ARG A 62 5.81 -4.11 -7.67
N SER A 63 6.59 -4.60 -8.63
CA SER A 63 6.25 -5.81 -9.39
C SER A 63 6.14 -7.04 -8.49
N ARG A 64 7.12 -7.27 -7.61
CA ARG A 64 7.11 -8.36 -6.62
C ARG A 64 5.91 -8.26 -5.67
N LEU A 65 5.60 -7.06 -5.18
CA LEU A 65 4.42 -6.85 -4.34
C LEU A 65 3.13 -7.17 -5.09
N LYS A 66 2.96 -6.68 -6.34
CA LYS A 66 1.79 -7.00 -7.17
C LYS A 66 1.66 -8.50 -7.44
N GLY A 67 2.78 -9.21 -7.60
CA GLY A 67 2.80 -10.66 -7.72
C GLY A 67 2.19 -11.36 -6.49
N ARG A 68 2.50 -10.89 -5.27
CA ARG A 68 1.85 -11.39 -4.03
C ARG A 68 0.36 -11.06 -3.95
N LEU A 69 -0.07 -9.97 -4.59
CA LEU A 69 -1.46 -9.48 -4.56
C LEU A 69 -2.30 -9.98 -5.74
N ARG A 70 -1.85 -11.00 -6.48
CA ARG A 70 -2.50 -11.46 -7.72
C ARG A 70 -4.01 -11.63 -7.60
N GLU A 71 -4.48 -12.36 -6.58
CA GLU A 71 -5.91 -12.61 -6.39
C GLU A 71 -6.65 -11.38 -5.83
N SER A 72 -6.05 -10.65 -4.88
CA SER A 72 -6.61 -9.39 -4.37
C SER A 72 -6.85 -8.38 -5.50
N LEU A 73 -5.96 -8.33 -6.50
CA LEU A 73 -6.07 -7.46 -7.65
C LEU A 73 -7.23 -7.83 -8.59
N LYS A 74 -7.57 -9.13 -8.69
CA LYS A 74 -8.75 -9.61 -9.43
C LYS A 74 -10.03 -9.26 -8.70
N VAL A 75 -10.11 -9.51 -7.39
CA VAL A 75 -11.29 -9.20 -6.57
C VAL A 75 -11.61 -7.71 -6.60
N SER A 76 -10.60 -6.86 -6.45
CA SER A 76 -10.80 -5.41 -6.51
C SER A 76 -11.13 -4.91 -7.93
N ALA A 77 -10.97 -5.74 -8.97
CA ALA A 77 -11.23 -5.36 -10.36
C ALA A 77 -12.70 -5.52 -10.77
N GLY A 78 -13.46 -6.37 -10.07
CA GLY A 78 -14.93 -6.34 -10.08
C GLY A 78 -15.48 -5.14 -9.31
#